data_AF-A0A3C1G155-F1
#
_entry.id   AF-A0A3C1G155-F1
#
_cell.length_a   1.000
_cell.length_b   1.000
_cell.length_c   1.000
_cell.angle_alpha   90.00
_cell.angle_beta   90.00
_cell.angle_gamma   90.00
#
_symmetry.space_group_name_H-M   'P 1'
#
loop_
_entity.id
_entity.type
_entity.pdbx_description
1 polymer ?
#
loop_
_entity_poly.entity_id
_entity_poly.type
_entity_poly.pdbx_seq_one_letter_code
_entity_poly.pdbx_strand_id
1 'polypeptide(L)'
;MKKIVILCFIFSICIFSGASLFAGNVAKSPEFATLDSIANKYEAVIFTHAKHASLAGRCGSCHHQHGNSESLPCKECHSLTRADFEKSVSQNFMACKNCHAGIDRTNPGMPGLKVAYHQTCFQCHRGMGNIGLDPKGCTEICHAKKEQIIGKK
;
A
#
# COMPACT_ATOMS: atom_id res chain seq x y z
N MET A 1 62.96 -3.80 16.39
CA MET A 1 62.24 -2.70 15.71
C MET A 1 61.35 -3.17 14.56
N LYS A 2 61.82 -4.01 13.62
CA LYS A 2 60.99 -4.52 12.50
C LYS A 2 59.76 -5.36 12.91
N LYS A 3 59.84 -6.14 14.01
CA LYS A 3 58.74 -6.99 14.49
C LYS A 3 57.60 -6.21 15.18
N ILE A 4 57.90 -5.01 15.72
CA ILE A 4 56.91 -4.14 16.40
C ILE A 4 56.08 -3.38 15.36
N VAL A 5 56.70 -2.96 14.25
CA VAL A 5 56.03 -2.27 13.14
C VAL A 5 55.02 -3.17 12.41
N ILE A 6 55.31 -4.47 12.29
CA ILE A 6 54.42 -5.44 11.64
C ILE A 6 53.16 -5.70 12.50
N LEU A 7 53.30 -5.71 13.84
CA LEU A 7 52.17 -5.94 14.75
C LEU A 7 51.17 -4.76 14.75
N CYS A 8 51.66 -3.53 14.65
CA CYS A 8 50.82 -2.33 14.55
C CYS A 8 50.05 -2.25 13.21
N PHE A 9 50.63 -2.79 12.13
CA PHE A 9 49.98 -2.79 10.82
C PHE A 9 48.79 -3.77 10.74
N ILE A 10 48.90 -4.92 11.41
CA ILE A 10 47.83 -5.92 11.47
C ILE A 10 46.68 -5.45 12.38
N PHE A 11 46.98 -4.73 13.47
CA PHE A 11 45.95 -4.19 14.36
C PHE A 11 45.15 -3.03 13.73
N SER A 12 45.77 -2.26 12.83
CA SER A 12 45.10 -1.18 12.09
C SER A 12 44.14 -1.70 10.99
N ILE A 13 44.44 -2.86 10.41
CA ILE A 13 43.61 -3.51 9.38
C ILE A 13 42.31 -4.09 9.96
N CYS A 14 42.30 -4.53 11.22
CA CYS A 14 41.10 -5.09 11.86
C CYS A 14 40.06 -4.05 12.28
N ILE A 15 40.40 -2.75 12.32
CA ILE A 15 39.49 -1.68 12.75
C ILE A 15 38.65 -1.14 11.57
N PHE A 16 39.07 -1.38 10.32
CA PHE A 16 38.37 -0.83 9.15
C PHE A 16 37.24 -1.73 8.60
N SER A 17 37.11 -2.97 9.08
CA SER A 17 36.08 -3.92 8.61
C SER A 17 34.74 -3.82 9.37
N GLY A 18 34.61 -2.90 10.33
CA GLY A 18 33.41 -2.70 11.13
C GLY A 18 32.40 -1.69 10.57
N ALA A 19 32.53 -1.27 9.30
CA ALA A 19 31.55 -0.39 8.66
C ALA A 19 30.26 -1.17 8.32
N SER A 20 29.45 -1.37 9.36
CA SER A 20 27.99 -1.47 9.37
C SER A 20 27.31 -1.78 8.03
N LEU A 21 27.08 -3.07 7.77
CA LEU A 21 26.18 -3.58 6.73
C LEU A 21 24.68 -3.48 7.11
N PHE A 22 24.32 -2.66 8.09
CA PHE A 22 22.92 -2.42 8.46
C PHE A 22 22.38 -1.14 7.84
N ALA A 23 22.58 -0.95 6.54
CA ALA A 23 21.63 -0.17 5.76
C ALA A 23 20.36 -1.02 5.66
N GLY A 24 19.48 -0.90 6.67
CA GLY A 24 18.18 -1.54 6.64
C GLY A 24 17.50 -1.22 5.31
N ASN A 25 17.05 -2.25 4.59
CA ASN A 25 16.23 -2.10 3.40
C ASN A 25 14.91 -1.41 3.83
N VAL A 26 14.87 -0.08 3.78
CA VAL A 26 13.61 0.65 3.88
C VAL A 26 12.85 0.29 2.61
N ALA A 27 11.87 -0.62 2.74
CA ALA A 27 11.00 -0.98 1.62
C ALA A 27 10.41 0.31 1.02
N LYS A 28 10.88 0.68 -0.17
CA LYS A 28 10.43 1.87 -0.88
C LYS A 28 9.01 1.63 -1.35
N SER A 29 8.13 2.61 -1.16
CA SER A 29 6.76 2.52 -1.65
C SER A 29 6.72 2.19 -3.14
N PRO A 30 5.80 1.32 -3.59
CA PRO A 30 5.77 0.89 -4.97
C PRO A 30 5.39 2.06 -5.89
N GLU A 31 5.91 2.04 -7.10
CA GLU A 31 5.52 3.01 -8.13
C GLU A 31 4.13 2.69 -8.69
N PHE A 32 3.85 1.41 -8.90
CA PHE A 32 2.59 0.86 -9.36
C PHE A 32 2.10 -0.25 -8.43
N ALA A 33 0.78 -0.40 -8.28
CA ALA A 33 0.15 -1.53 -7.64
C ALA A 33 -0.93 -2.10 -8.55
N THR A 34 -0.95 -3.42 -8.73
CA THR A 34 -1.98 -4.08 -9.53
C THR A 34 -3.11 -4.57 -8.62
N LEU A 35 -4.33 -4.09 -8.83
CA LEU A 35 -5.52 -4.56 -8.12
C LEU A 35 -6.25 -5.60 -8.98
N ASP A 36 -5.85 -6.86 -8.83
CA ASP A 36 -6.32 -7.99 -9.64
C ASP A 36 -7.25 -8.95 -8.90
N SER A 37 -7.40 -8.78 -7.58
CA SER A 37 -8.02 -9.80 -6.71
C SER A 37 -9.51 -10.02 -6.99
N ILE A 38 -10.14 -9.15 -7.79
CA ILE A 38 -11.51 -9.28 -8.30
C ILE A 38 -11.60 -9.06 -9.82
N ALA A 39 -10.49 -9.23 -10.55
CA ALA A 39 -10.40 -9.08 -12.00
C ALA A 39 -11.09 -10.24 -12.74
N ASN A 40 -12.42 -10.26 -12.69
CA ASN A 40 -13.27 -11.25 -13.36
C ASN A 40 -13.86 -10.65 -14.65
N LYS A 41 -14.91 -9.83 -14.55
CA LYS A 41 -15.60 -9.21 -15.71
C LYS A 41 -14.83 -8.04 -16.32
N TYR A 42 -13.90 -7.49 -15.57
CA TYR A 42 -13.06 -6.35 -15.94
C TYR A 42 -11.59 -6.71 -15.71
N GLU A 43 -10.72 -6.04 -16.46
CA GLU A 43 -9.28 -6.15 -16.29
C GLU A 43 -8.83 -5.63 -14.93
N ALA A 44 -7.63 -6.02 -14.52
CA ALA A 44 -7.03 -5.51 -13.28
C ALA A 44 -6.81 -3.99 -13.38
N VAL A 45 -6.96 -3.29 -12.26
CA VAL A 45 -6.64 -1.86 -12.19
C VAL A 45 -5.14 -1.72 -12.00
N ILE A 46 -4.46 -1.04 -12.92
CA ILE A 46 -3.06 -0.63 -12.75
C ILE A 46 -3.06 0.71 -12.00
N PHE A 47 -2.88 0.64 -10.69
CA PHE A 47 -2.88 1.81 -9.82
C PHE A 47 -1.50 2.47 -9.81
N THR A 48 -1.43 3.74 -10.24
CA THR A 48 -0.19 4.54 -10.22
C THR A 48 0.06 5.10 -8.82
N HIS A 49 0.50 4.22 -7.91
CA HIS A 49 0.63 4.51 -6.48
C HIS A 49 1.42 5.79 -6.18
N ALA A 50 2.59 5.98 -6.81
CA ALA A 50 3.41 7.18 -6.56
C ALA A 50 2.71 8.49 -6.92
N LYS A 51 1.97 8.52 -8.05
CA LYS A 51 1.22 9.70 -8.49
C LYS A 51 0.02 9.99 -7.59
N HIS A 52 -0.70 8.95 -7.18
CA HIS A 52 -1.83 9.13 -6.29
C HIS A 52 -1.38 9.56 -4.88
N ALA A 53 -0.27 9.01 -4.38
CA ALA A 53 0.28 9.38 -3.09
C ALA A 53 0.72 10.86 -3.04
N SER A 54 1.32 11.37 -4.13
CA SER A 54 1.73 12.78 -4.20
C SER A 54 0.53 13.73 -4.25
N LEU A 55 -0.57 13.35 -4.92
CA LEU A 55 -1.78 14.16 -5.02
C LEU A 55 -2.65 14.07 -3.76
N ALA A 56 -2.78 12.90 -3.14
CA ALA A 56 -3.61 12.68 -1.97
C ALA A 56 -3.02 13.30 -0.68
N GLY A 57 -1.70 13.52 -0.64
CA GLY A 57 -0.98 14.23 0.42
C GLY A 57 -0.86 13.49 1.77
N ARG A 58 -1.62 12.42 1.99
CA ARG A 58 -1.56 11.58 3.21
C ARG A 58 -1.80 10.10 2.89
N CYS A 59 -1.02 9.21 3.50
CA CYS A 59 -1.23 7.75 3.37
C CYS A 59 -2.63 7.32 3.83
N GLY A 60 -3.19 8.07 4.80
CA GLY A 60 -4.51 7.86 5.39
C GLY A 60 -5.68 7.92 4.40
N SER A 61 -5.49 8.55 3.23
CA SER A 61 -6.55 8.69 2.22
C SER A 61 -6.90 7.36 1.52
N CYS A 62 -5.93 6.45 1.46
CA CYS A 62 -6.09 5.14 0.84
C CYS A 62 -5.93 4.00 1.86
N HIS A 63 -5.02 4.18 2.81
CA HIS A 63 -4.78 3.25 3.90
C HIS A 63 -5.51 3.75 5.13
N HIS A 64 -6.59 3.09 5.53
CA HIS A 64 -7.22 3.41 6.80
C HIS A 64 -6.39 2.92 8.00
N GLN A 65 -6.37 3.72 9.06
CA GLN A 65 -5.82 3.32 10.35
C GLN A 65 -6.94 2.66 11.16
N HIS A 66 -6.82 1.37 11.42
CA HIS A 66 -7.58 0.75 12.50
C HIS A 66 -7.04 1.32 13.80
N GLY A 67 -7.88 1.94 14.62
CA GLY A 67 -7.39 2.50 15.87
C GLY A 67 -7.32 4.02 15.97
N ASN A 68 -8.03 4.77 15.13
CA ASN A 68 -8.11 6.23 15.23
C ASN A 68 -9.45 6.77 15.76
N SER A 69 -10.41 5.92 16.17
CA SER A 69 -11.53 6.43 16.97
C SER A 69 -11.01 6.99 18.31
N GLU A 70 -11.73 7.93 18.88
CA GLU A 70 -11.44 8.49 20.21
C GLU A 70 -11.49 7.42 21.32
N SER A 71 -12.01 6.22 21.02
CA SER A 71 -12.37 5.20 22.01
C SER A 71 -11.45 3.96 22.02
N LEU A 72 -10.18 4.07 21.59
CA LEU A 72 -9.32 2.89 21.54
C LEU A 72 -8.37 2.75 22.73
N PRO A 73 -8.36 1.58 23.38
CA PRO A 73 -7.52 1.30 24.54
C PRO A 73 -6.02 1.33 24.25
N CYS A 74 -5.61 1.28 22.97
CA CYS A 74 -4.20 1.34 22.58
C CYS A 74 -3.58 2.73 22.82
N LYS A 75 -4.37 3.81 22.68
CA LYS A 75 -3.92 5.20 22.90
C LYS A 75 -3.61 5.49 24.36
N GLU A 76 -4.22 4.72 25.27
CA GLU A 76 -4.00 4.83 26.72
C GLU A 76 -2.55 4.46 27.12
N CYS A 77 -1.91 3.57 26.36
CA CYS A 77 -0.53 3.15 26.64
C CYS A 77 0.50 3.85 25.75
N HIS A 78 0.21 4.01 24.45
CA HIS A 78 1.14 4.63 23.49
C HIS A 78 0.40 5.46 22.44
N SER A 79 0.93 6.64 22.14
CA SER A 79 0.42 7.48 21.06
C SER A 79 0.99 7.03 19.71
N LEU A 80 0.11 6.83 18.72
CA LEU A 80 0.52 6.59 17.34
C LEU A 80 0.70 7.94 16.62
N THR A 81 1.93 8.27 16.25
CA THR A 81 2.20 9.47 15.47
C THR A 81 1.93 9.23 13.98
N ARG A 82 1.86 10.32 13.21
CA ARG A 82 1.81 10.24 11.74
C ARG A 82 2.99 9.46 11.16
N ALA A 83 4.19 9.67 11.70
CA ALA A 83 5.40 8.99 11.24
C ALA A 83 5.33 7.47 11.50
N ASP A 84 4.76 7.06 12.64
CA ASP A 84 4.55 5.64 12.95
C ASP A 84 3.59 4.99 11.96
N PHE A 85 2.53 5.70 11.58
CA PHE A 85 1.58 5.23 10.57
C PHE A 85 2.23 5.12 9.18
N GLU A 86 2.98 6.13 8.74
CA GLU A 86 3.70 6.10 7.46
C GLU A 86 4.72 4.95 7.40
N LYS A 87 5.43 4.69 8.50
CA LYS A 87 6.31 3.53 8.64
C LYS A 87 5.53 2.21 8.59
N SER A 88 4.39 2.12 9.26
CA SER A 88 3.55 0.92 9.25
C SER A 88 3.04 0.59 7.84
N VAL A 89 2.55 1.58 7.11
CA VAL A 89 2.05 1.42 5.73
C VAL A 89 3.16 0.97 4.78
N SER A 90 4.40 1.43 4.96
CA SER A 90 5.51 1.03 4.07
C SER A 90 6.12 -0.34 4.40
N GLN A 91 5.98 -0.83 5.63
CA GLN A 91 6.65 -2.08 6.07
C GLN A 91 5.70 -3.25 6.29
N ASN A 92 4.47 -3.01 6.76
CA ASN A 92 3.58 -4.05 7.28
C ASN A 92 2.12 -3.86 6.80
N PHE A 93 1.93 -3.32 5.60
CA PHE A 93 0.59 -3.12 5.06
C PHE A 93 -0.11 -4.46 4.75
N MET A 94 -1.32 -4.61 5.28
CA MET A 94 -2.21 -5.72 4.98
C MET A 94 -3.10 -5.37 3.77
N ALA A 95 -3.17 -6.25 2.78
CA ALA A 95 -4.02 -6.05 1.62
C ALA A 95 -5.51 -5.97 2.00
N CYS A 96 -6.26 -5.08 1.35
CA CYS A 96 -7.69 -4.84 1.63
C CYS A 96 -8.51 -6.13 1.63
N LYS A 97 -8.19 -7.05 0.71
CA LYS A 97 -8.87 -8.35 0.55
C LYS A 97 -8.81 -9.23 1.80
N ASN A 98 -7.83 -9.05 2.68
CA ASN A 98 -7.67 -9.91 3.85
C ASN A 98 -8.79 -9.67 4.87
N CYS A 99 -9.40 -8.48 4.87
CA CYS A 99 -10.59 -8.18 5.67
C CYS A 99 -11.85 -8.08 4.80
N HIS A 100 -11.74 -7.50 3.61
CA HIS A 100 -12.88 -7.27 2.71
C HIS A 100 -13.14 -8.43 1.74
N ALA A 101 -12.66 -9.66 2.00
CA ALA A 101 -12.76 -10.79 1.05
C ALA A 101 -14.19 -11.07 0.55
N GLY A 102 -15.20 -10.79 1.37
CA GLY A 102 -16.61 -11.00 1.06
C GLY A 102 -17.52 -10.20 1.97
N ILE A 103 -18.83 -10.41 1.82
CA ILE A 103 -19.83 -9.82 2.72
C ILE A 103 -19.91 -10.73 3.95
N ASP A 104 -19.54 -10.19 5.10
CA ASP A 104 -19.74 -10.86 6.39
C ASP A 104 -21.13 -10.51 6.93
N ARG A 105 -22.00 -11.52 7.07
CA ARG A 105 -23.35 -11.35 7.61
C ARG A 105 -23.35 -11.01 9.11
N THR A 106 -22.28 -11.36 9.82
CA THR A 106 -22.10 -11.04 11.24
C THR A 106 -21.56 -9.63 11.46
N ASN A 107 -21.01 -9.02 10.40
CA ASN A 107 -20.56 -7.64 10.39
C ASN A 107 -21.11 -6.88 9.15
N PRO A 108 -22.42 -6.57 9.14
CA PRO A 108 -23.07 -5.96 7.97
C PRO A 108 -22.53 -4.58 7.59
N GLY A 109 -21.81 -3.92 8.51
CA GLY A 109 -21.13 -2.65 8.24
C GLY A 109 -19.82 -2.79 7.45
N MET A 110 -19.27 -4.00 7.32
CA MET A 110 -18.04 -4.25 6.56
C MET A 110 -18.36 -4.48 5.08
N PRO A 111 -17.96 -3.58 4.18
CA PRO A 111 -18.20 -3.77 2.74
C PRO A 111 -17.33 -4.91 2.19
N GLY A 112 -17.83 -5.62 1.19
CA GLY A 112 -16.99 -6.51 0.38
C GLY A 112 -15.99 -5.73 -0.48
N LEU A 113 -14.96 -6.42 -0.98
CA LEU A 113 -13.78 -5.81 -1.61
C LEU A 113 -14.09 -4.86 -2.77
N LYS A 114 -15.07 -5.22 -3.61
CA LYS A 114 -15.53 -4.36 -4.72
C LYS A 114 -16.02 -3.00 -4.19
N VAL A 115 -16.85 -3.03 -3.15
CA VAL A 115 -17.42 -1.81 -2.57
C VAL A 115 -16.33 -1.02 -1.85
N ALA A 116 -15.43 -1.69 -1.12
CA ALA A 116 -14.29 -1.05 -0.46
C ALA A 116 -13.41 -0.28 -1.47
N TYR A 117 -13.04 -0.89 -2.60
CA TYR A 117 -12.28 -0.20 -3.64
C TYR A 117 -13.03 1.01 -4.19
N HIS A 118 -14.30 0.86 -4.55
CA HIS A 118 -15.08 1.97 -5.11
C HIS A 118 -15.29 3.10 -4.11
N GLN A 119 -15.54 2.80 -2.84
CA GLN A 119 -15.64 3.82 -1.80
C GLN A 119 -14.33 4.59 -1.63
N THR A 120 -13.18 3.93 -1.67
CA THR A 120 -11.89 4.61 -1.60
C THR A 120 -11.61 5.46 -2.85
N CYS A 121 -11.74 4.89 -4.05
CA CYS A 121 -11.43 5.62 -5.29
C CYS A 121 -12.40 6.78 -5.53
N PHE A 122 -13.70 6.58 -5.27
CA PHE A 122 -14.73 7.59 -5.54
C PHE A 122 -14.76 8.71 -4.50
N GLN A 123 -14.02 8.62 -3.40
CA GLN A 123 -13.83 9.77 -2.51
C GLN A 123 -13.26 10.98 -3.26
N CYS A 124 -12.35 10.75 -4.21
CA CYS A 124 -11.80 11.81 -5.06
C CYS A 124 -12.37 11.79 -6.47
N HIS A 125 -12.63 10.61 -7.05
CA HIS A 125 -12.99 10.50 -8.46
C HIS A 125 -14.49 10.71 -8.77
N ARG A 126 -15.34 10.86 -7.75
CA ARG A 126 -16.78 11.10 -7.98
C ARG A 126 -16.98 12.43 -8.72
N GLY A 127 -17.56 12.35 -9.93
CA GLY A 127 -17.74 13.52 -10.80
C GLY A 127 -16.54 13.88 -11.66
N MET A 128 -15.44 13.11 -11.62
CA MET A 128 -14.36 13.24 -12.59
C MET A 128 -14.74 12.52 -13.89
N GLY A 129 -14.71 13.24 -15.01
CA GLY A 129 -15.16 12.72 -16.30
C GLY A 129 -16.62 12.27 -16.22
N ASN A 130 -16.91 11.06 -16.69
CA ASN A 130 -18.25 10.48 -16.66
C ASN A 130 -18.48 9.49 -15.49
N ILE A 131 -17.61 9.46 -14.47
CA ILE A 131 -17.73 8.53 -13.34
C ILE A 131 -19.02 8.81 -12.56
N GLY A 132 -19.93 7.84 -12.59
CA GLY A 132 -21.25 7.93 -11.94
C GLY A 132 -22.33 8.62 -12.79
N LEU A 133 -22.00 9.05 -14.01
CA LEU A 133 -22.92 9.66 -14.97
C LEU A 133 -23.18 8.76 -16.18
N ASP A 134 -22.14 8.09 -16.70
CA ASP A 134 -22.23 7.14 -17.82
C ASP A 134 -21.51 5.83 -17.45
N PRO A 135 -22.08 4.64 -17.79
CA PRO A 135 -21.41 3.37 -17.59
C PRO A 135 -19.98 3.30 -18.16
N LYS A 136 -19.69 4.01 -19.26
CA LYS A 136 -18.35 4.12 -19.88
C LYS A 136 -17.33 4.77 -18.97
N GLY A 137 -17.76 5.69 -18.10
CA GLY A 137 -16.88 6.33 -17.12
C GLY A 137 -16.21 5.33 -16.18
N CYS A 138 -16.83 4.18 -15.92
CA CYS A 138 -16.22 3.10 -15.14
C CYS A 138 -15.04 2.46 -15.87
N THR A 139 -15.16 2.29 -17.20
CA THR A 139 -14.21 1.52 -18.00
C THR A 139 -13.09 2.34 -18.60
N GLU A 140 -13.29 3.64 -18.77
CA GLU A 140 -12.32 4.54 -19.41
C GLU A 140 -11.23 5.03 -18.44
N ILE A 141 -11.50 5.04 -17.13
CA ILE A 141 -10.60 5.64 -16.14
C ILE A 141 -9.93 4.60 -15.24
N CYS A 142 -10.64 3.55 -14.84
CA CYS A 142 -10.15 2.61 -13.82
C CYS A 142 -9.87 1.21 -14.35
N HIS A 143 -10.83 0.56 -15.00
CA HIS A 143 -10.70 -0.84 -15.42
C HIS A 143 -11.41 -1.14 -16.75
N ALA A 144 -10.66 -1.57 -17.77
CA ALA A 144 -11.27 -1.97 -19.03
C ALA A 144 -12.17 -3.21 -18.85
N LYS A 145 -13.19 -3.37 -19.71
CA LYS A 145 -13.95 -4.62 -19.76
C LYS A 145 -13.04 -5.71 -20.34
N LYS A 146 -13.05 -6.92 -19.75
CA LYS A 146 -12.34 -8.03 -20.38
C LYS A 146 -12.98 -8.33 -21.74
N GLU A 147 -12.15 -8.50 -22.77
CA GLU A 147 -12.64 -9.04 -24.03
C GLU A 147 -13.17 -10.45 -23.78
N GLN A 148 -14.43 -10.68 -24.15
CA GLN A 148 -14.95 -12.04 -24.16
C GLN A 148 -14.25 -12.77 -25.30
N ILE A 149 -13.48 -13.81 -25.00
CA ILE A 149 -13.08 -14.80 -26.00
C ILE A 149 -14.38 -15.52 -26.42
N ILE A 150 -15.15 -14.89 -27.32
CA ILE A 150 -16.20 -15.56 -28.06
C ILE A 150 -15.44 -16.57 -28.90
N GLY A 151 -15.61 -17.85 -28.56
CA GLY A 151 -14.87 -18.94 -29.16
C GLY A 151 -14.78 -18.77 -30.68
N LYS A 152 -13.56 -18.62 -31.19
CA LYS A 152 -13.24 -19.11 -32.52
C LYS A 152 -13.55 -20.61 -32.48
N LYS A 153 -14.76 -20.96 -32.90
CA LYS A 153 -15.10 -22.31 -33.31
C LYS A 153 -14.58 -22.51 -34.73
#